data_AF-A0A519UGZ4-F1
#
_entry.id   AF-A0A519UGZ4-F1
#
_cell.length_a   1.000
_cell.length_b   1.000
_cell.length_c   1.000
_cell.angle_alpha   90.00
_cell.angle_beta   90.00
_cell.angle_gamma   90.00
#
_symmetry.space_group_name_H-M   'P 1'
#
loop_
_entity.id
_entity.type
_entity.pdbx_description
1 polymer ?
#
loop_
_entity_poly.entity_id
_entity_poly.type
_entity_poly.pdbx_seq_one_letter_code
_entity_poly.pdbx_strand_id
1 'polypeptide(L)'
;MLGLAPRWRATRYLVLSGAWPLGLAALYAGCIGTHYLGGHGGEGGFNSLAQVAVLFRSPWALLAGWVHYLCFDLGVGAWQVRDAQRRQVPHWAVVPALGLTFLLGPVGLLLYYGARAALGKKELKMKKEEIKIPGKGV
;
A
#
# COMPACT_ATOMS: atom_id res chain seq x y z
N MET A 1 8.55 23.79 -17.47
CA MET A 1 8.24 22.83 -18.55
C MET A 1 7.36 21.73 -17.99
N LEU A 2 6.05 21.94 -18.12
CA LEU A 2 4.93 21.20 -17.50
C LEU A 2 4.30 20.22 -18.52
N GLY A 3 5.14 19.53 -19.30
CA GLY A 3 4.69 18.66 -20.38
C GLY A 3 5.66 17.52 -20.61
N LEU A 4 5.11 16.38 -21.06
CA LEU A 4 5.78 15.28 -21.78
C LEU A 4 5.98 13.92 -21.09
N ALA A 5 5.26 13.58 -20.02
CA ALA A 5 4.92 12.16 -19.81
C ALA A 5 3.56 11.91 -19.12
N PRO A 6 2.41 12.30 -19.73
CA PRO A 6 1.12 12.28 -19.04
C PRO A 6 0.45 10.89 -18.96
N ARG A 7 1.07 9.79 -19.43
CA ARG A 7 0.32 8.54 -19.65
C ARG A 7 1.18 7.30 -19.53
N TRP A 8 1.81 7.09 -18.38
CA TRP A 8 2.47 5.82 -18.11
C TRP A 8 1.40 4.75 -17.78
N ARG A 9 0.65 4.36 -18.82
CA ARG A 9 -0.32 3.25 -18.85
C ARG A 9 0.37 1.94 -18.44
N ALA A 10 1.67 1.80 -18.72
CA ALA A 10 2.49 0.69 -18.26
C ALA A 10 2.62 0.64 -16.73
N THR A 11 2.87 1.75 -16.04
CA THR A 11 2.87 1.81 -14.55
C THR A 11 1.48 1.60 -14.01
N ARG A 12 0.45 2.20 -14.64
CA ARG A 12 -0.94 1.92 -14.25
C ARG A 12 -1.25 0.43 -14.38
N TYR A 13 -0.78 -0.26 -15.41
CA TYR A 13 -1.08 -1.70 -15.59
C TYR A 13 -0.21 -2.60 -14.69
N LEU A 14 1.07 -2.29 -14.53
CA LEU A 14 2.00 -3.03 -13.66
C LEU A 14 1.66 -2.85 -12.17
N VAL A 15 1.28 -1.65 -11.76
CA VAL A 15 0.92 -1.33 -10.36
C VAL A 15 -0.56 -1.65 -10.07
N LEU A 16 -1.51 -1.43 -11.00
CA LEU A 16 -2.93 -1.78 -10.78
C LEU A 16 -3.29 -3.25 -11.09
N SER A 17 -2.42 -4.07 -11.69
CA SER A 17 -2.74 -5.50 -11.82
C SER A 17 -2.66 -6.23 -10.47
N GLY A 18 -1.89 -5.71 -9.50
CA GLY A 18 -1.66 -6.40 -8.22
C GLY A 18 -0.86 -7.70 -8.35
N ALA A 19 -0.54 -8.13 -9.58
CA ALA A 19 0.17 -9.37 -9.86
C ALA A 19 1.60 -9.36 -9.32
N TRP A 20 2.26 -8.19 -9.34
CA TRP A 20 3.61 -8.04 -8.78
C TRP A 20 3.64 -8.15 -7.24
N PRO A 21 2.79 -7.42 -6.48
CA PRO A 21 2.65 -7.67 -5.04
C PRO A 21 2.24 -9.11 -4.72
N LEU A 22 1.36 -9.73 -5.51
CA LEU A 22 0.98 -11.13 -5.28
C LEU A 22 2.15 -12.10 -5.52
N GLY A 23 2.97 -11.87 -6.54
CA GLY A 23 4.19 -12.65 -6.78
C GLY A 23 5.22 -12.48 -5.65
N LEU A 24 5.42 -11.25 -5.16
CA LEU A 24 6.29 -10.99 -4.00
C LEU A 24 5.71 -11.59 -2.71
N ALA A 25 4.39 -11.58 -2.53
CA ALA A 25 3.73 -12.20 -1.38
C ALA A 25 3.89 -13.73 -1.39
N ALA A 26 3.78 -14.37 -2.56
CA ALA A 26 4.04 -15.80 -2.71
C ALA A 26 5.52 -16.15 -2.43
N LEU A 27 6.45 -15.31 -2.91
CA LEU A 27 7.87 -15.46 -2.61
C LEU A 27 8.16 -15.28 -1.11
N TYR A 28 7.58 -14.27 -0.48
CA TYR A 28 7.68 -14.05 0.97
C TYR A 28 7.10 -15.22 1.77
N ALA A 29 5.93 -15.73 1.40
CA ALA A 29 5.31 -16.89 2.03
C ALA A 29 6.20 -18.14 1.90
N GLY A 30 6.85 -18.32 0.74
CA GLY A 30 7.87 -19.34 0.53
C GLY A 30 9.08 -19.17 1.46
N CYS A 31 9.67 -17.97 1.53
CA CYS A 31 10.82 -17.68 2.39
C CYS A 31 10.51 -17.88 3.89
N ILE A 32 9.39 -17.35 4.38
CA ILE A 32 8.96 -17.57 5.77
C ILE A 32 8.62 -19.02 6.02
N GLY A 33 7.94 -19.69 5.09
CA GLY A 33 7.65 -21.12 5.17
C GLY A 33 8.92 -21.93 5.33
N THR A 34 9.95 -21.69 4.51
CA THR A 34 11.24 -22.37 4.64
C THR A 34 12.01 -22.02 5.92
N HIS A 35 11.88 -20.79 6.43
CA HIS A 35 12.56 -20.36 7.65
C HIS A 35 11.92 -20.96 8.91
N TYR A 36 10.59 -20.97 8.99
CA TYR A 36 9.84 -21.47 10.15
C TYR A 36 9.60 -22.98 10.13
N LEU A 37 9.46 -23.61 8.95
CA LEU A 37 9.33 -25.06 8.81
C LEU A 37 10.67 -25.77 8.65
N GLY A 38 11.75 -25.03 8.38
CA GLY A 38 13.13 -25.53 8.34
C GLY A 38 13.82 -25.53 9.70
N GLY A 39 15.10 -25.91 9.72
CA GLY A 39 15.90 -26.04 10.95
C GLY A 39 16.22 -24.73 11.69
N HIS A 40 15.65 -23.60 11.28
CA HIS A 40 15.83 -22.27 11.90
C HIS A 40 14.54 -21.71 12.51
N GLY A 41 13.48 -22.53 12.61
CA GLY A 41 12.16 -22.10 13.12
C GLY A 41 12.11 -21.68 14.59
N GLY A 42 13.25 -21.68 15.30
CA GLY A 42 13.41 -21.15 16.66
C GLY A 42 14.38 -19.97 16.80
N GLU A 43 15.07 -19.57 15.73
CA GLU A 43 16.06 -18.49 15.79
C GLU A 43 15.41 -17.13 15.46
N GLY A 44 15.12 -16.37 16.52
CA GLY A 44 14.50 -15.05 16.42
C GLY A 44 12.97 -15.08 16.43
N GLY A 45 12.37 -13.92 16.69
CA GLY A 45 10.93 -13.70 16.78
C GLY A 45 10.58 -12.23 16.96
N PHE A 46 9.28 -11.90 16.92
CA PHE A 46 8.76 -10.54 17.11
C PHE A 46 8.32 -10.23 18.54
N ASN A 47 8.53 -11.16 19.48
CA ASN A 47 8.09 -11.03 20.87
C ASN A 47 9.00 -10.11 21.70
N SER A 48 10.23 -9.86 21.25
CA SER A 48 11.16 -8.93 21.90
C SER A 48 12.12 -8.30 20.91
N LEU A 49 12.65 -7.11 21.24
CA LEU A 49 13.62 -6.41 20.40
C LEU A 49 14.90 -7.24 20.18
N ALA A 50 15.32 -8.00 21.20
CA ALA A 50 16.47 -8.90 21.11
C ALA A 50 16.23 -10.03 20.10
N GLN A 51 15.03 -10.60 20.10
CA GLN A 51 14.65 -11.63 19.13
C GLN A 51 14.55 -11.07 17.71
N VAL A 52 14.08 -9.84 17.54
CA VAL A 52 14.09 -9.15 16.24
C VAL A 52 15.54 -8.95 15.78
N ALA A 53 16.44 -8.50 16.65
CA ALA A 53 17.86 -8.35 16.31
C ALA A 53 18.51 -9.67 15.84
N VAL A 54 18.07 -10.81 16.37
CA VAL A 54 18.51 -12.14 15.91
C VAL A 54 18.01 -12.43 14.50
N LEU A 55 16.74 -12.14 14.15
CA LEU A 55 16.27 -12.25 12.76
C LEU A 55 17.11 -11.39 11.81
N PHE A 56 17.40 -10.14 12.19
CA PHE A 56 18.16 -9.22 11.35
C PHE A 56 19.64 -9.60 11.18
N ARG A 57 20.14 -10.62 11.89
CA ARG A 57 21.48 -11.19 11.65
C ARG A 57 21.49 -12.23 10.54
N SER A 58 20.36 -12.86 10.24
CA SER A 58 20.26 -13.87 9.19
C SER A 58 20.09 -13.19 7.82
N PRO A 59 21.00 -13.42 6.85
CA PRO A 59 20.88 -12.85 5.50
C PRO A 59 19.58 -13.24 4.79
N TRP A 60 19.08 -14.46 5.04
CA TRP A 60 17.82 -14.94 4.47
C TRP A 60 16.60 -14.29 5.10
N ALA A 61 16.62 -14.09 6.42
CA ALA A 61 15.56 -13.36 7.12
C ALA A 61 15.55 -11.87 6.74
N LEU A 62 16.72 -11.25 6.55
CA LEU A 62 16.85 -9.91 6.00
C LEU A 62 16.26 -9.80 4.59
N LEU A 63 16.57 -10.75 3.70
CA LEU A 63 15.99 -10.79 2.36
C LEU A 63 14.47 -10.93 2.42
N ALA A 64 13.95 -11.83 3.27
CA ALA A 64 12.52 -12.00 3.46
C ALA A 64 11.86 -10.71 3.97
N GLY A 65 12.47 -10.01 4.93
CA GLY A 65 12.03 -8.71 5.41
C GLY A 65 12.05 -7.63 4.32
N TRP A 66 13.09 -7.61 3.49
CA TRP A 66 13.20 -6.66 2.38
C TRP A 66 12.12 -6.89 1.31
N VAL A 67 11.91 -8.14 0.90
CA VAL A 67 10.83 -8.53 -0.01
C VAL A 67 9.46 -8.19 0.60
N HIS A 68 9.28 -8.40 1.91
CA HIS A 68 8.06 -8.03 2.62
C HIS A 68 7.78 -6.53 2.53
N TYR A 69 8.77 -5.68 2.81
CA TYR A 69 8.61 -4.22 2.72
C TYR A 69 8.27 -3.78 1.30
N LEU A 70 9.00 -4.26 0.29
CA LEU A 70 8.71 -3.93 -1.12
C LEU A 70 7.30 -4.37 -1.54
N CYS A 71 6.90 -5.58 -1.14
CA CYS A 71 5.56 -6.10 -1.42
C CYS A 71 4.49 -5.21 -0.80
N PHE A 72 4.66 -4.84 0.47
CA PHE A 72 3.73 -4.01 1.21
C PHE A 72 3.64 -2.60 0.60
N ASP A 73 4.77 -1.95 0.35
CA ASP A 73 4.83 -0.58 -0.17
C ASP A 73 4.20 -0.47 -1.57
N LEU A 74 4.46 -1.44 -2.45
CA LEU A 74 3.84 -1.50 -3.78
C LEU A 74 2.34 -1.82 -3.69
N GLY A 75 1.94 -2.72 -2.79
CA GLY A 75 0.53 -3.05 -2.55
C GLY A 75 -0.27 -1.85 -2.03
N VAL A 76 0.27 -1.16 -1.03
CA VAL A 76 -0.32 0.04 -0.44
C VAL A 76 -0.33 1.19 -1.45
N GLY A 77 0.76 1.41 -2.19
CA GLY A 77 0.81 2.43 -3.25
C GLY A 77 -0.24 2.19 -4.33
N ALA A 78 -0.41 0.94 -4.76
CA ALA A 78 -1.47 0.57 -5.70
C ALA A 78 -2.88 0.80 -5.14
N TRP A 79 -3.08 0.56 -3.84
CA TRP A 79 -4.34 0.87 -3.16
C TRP A 79 -4.59 2.39 -3.11
N GLN A 80 -3.59 3.21 -2.76
CA GLN A 80 -3.70 4.68 -2.71
C GLN A 80 -4.12 5.26 -4.06
N VAL A 81 -3.52 4.79 -5.16
CA VAL A 81 -3.90 5.24 -6.51
C VAL A 81 -5.36 4.94 -6.83
N ARG A 82 -5.85 3.74 -6.49
CA ARG A 82 -7.26 3.34 -6.71
C ARG A 82 -8.21 4.12 -5.82
N ASP A 83 -7.85 4.31 -4.56
CA ASP A 83 -8.66 5.09 -3.61
C ASP A 83 -8.72 6.57 -4.00
N ALA A 84 -7.61 7.13 -4.48
CA ALA A 84 -7.54 8.52 -4.94
C ALA A 84 -8.46 8.74 -6.14
N GLN A 85 -8.52 7.77 -7.06
CA GLN A 85 -9.43 7.82 -8.21
C GLN A 85 -10.90 7.79 -7.78
N ARG A 86 -11.28 6.92 -6.83
CA ARG A 86 -12.65 6.86 -6.29
C ARG A 86 -13.05 8.15 -5.57
N ARG A 87 -12.14 8.71 -4.77
CA ARG A 87 -12.38 9.91 -3.95
C ARG A 87 -12.08 11.23 -4.68
N GLN A 88 -11.67 11.16 -5.94
CA GLN A 88 -11.23 12.31 -6.76
C GLN A 88 -10.15 13.17 -6.07
N VAL A 89 -9.24 12.54 -5.34
CA VAL A 89 -8.09 13.23 -4.73
C VAL A 89 -7.15 13.68 -5.85
N PRO A 90 -6.68 14.94 -5.83
CA PRO A 90 -5.87 15.46 -6.93
C PRO A 90 -4.52 14.74 -7.01
N HIS A 91 -4.09 14.43 -8.23
CA HIS A 91 -2.90 13.60 -8.48
C HIS A 91 -1.62 14.17 -7.88
N TRP A 92 -1.47 15.51 -7.85
CA TRP A 92 -0.30 16.18 -7.30
C TRP A 92 -0.10 15.89 -5.80
N ALA A 93 -1.17 15.62 -5.04
CA ALA A 93 -1.08 15.26 -3.63
C ALA A 93 -0.78 13.76 -3.42
N VAL A 94 -1.13 12.92 -4.40
CA VAL A 94 -0.92 11.47 -4.36
C VAL A 94 0.53 11.11 -4.68
N VAL A 95 1.16 11.79 -5.65
CA VAL A 95 2.57 11.54 -6.04
C VAL A 95 3.56 11.61 -4.87
N PRO A 96 3.61 12.67 -4.03
CA PRO A 96 4.52 12.71 -2.89
C PRO A 96 4.18 11.64 -1.84
N ALA A 97 2.90 11.32 -1.64
CA ALA A 97 2.50 10.25 -0.73
C ALA A 97 2.94 8.87 -1.22
N LEU A 98 2.90 8.61 -2.53
CA LEU A 98 3.43 7.38 -3.12
C LEU A 98 4.96 7.28 -2.96
N GLY A 99 5.68 8.38 -3.19
CA GLY A 99 7.13 8.41 -2.96
C GLY A 99 7.50 8.10 -1.51
N LEU A 100 6.79 8.71 -0.57
CA LEU A 100 6.96 8.40 0.86
C LEU A 100 6.48 6.99 1.21
N THR A 101 5.50 6.42 0.52
CA THR A 101 5.07 5.03 0.77
C THR A 101 6.13 4.04 0.29
N PHE A 102 6.87 4.36 -0.77
CA PHE A 102 7.95 3.50 -1.25
C PHE A 102 9.21 3.54 -0.38
N LEU A 103 9.47 4.67 0.29
CA LEU A 103 10.68 4.87 1.11
C LEU A 103 10.42 4.66 2.61
N LEU A 104 9.22 5.03 3.05
CA LEU A 104 8.80 5.15 4.45
C LEU A 104 7.34 4.69 4.54
N GLY A 105 7.03 3.47 4.08
CA GLY A 105 5.68 2.86 3.98
C GLY A 105 4.59 3.50 4.85
N PRO A 106 4.69 3.43 6.19
CA PRO A 106 3.70 3.98 7.11
C PRO A 106 3.52 5.51 7.03
N VAL A 107 4.60 6.26 6.80
CA VAL A 107 4.58 7.73 6.71
C VAL A 107 3.88 8.18 5.43
N GLY A 108 4.16 7.52 4.31
CA GLY A 108 3.46 7.80 3.05
C GLY A 108 1.97 7.49 3.13
N LEU A 109 1.60 6.41 3.81
CA LEU A 109 0.20 6.09 4.09
C LEU A 109 -0.46 7.18 4.94
N LEU A 110 0.19 7.64 6.00
CA LEU A 110 -0.32 8.70 6.87
C LEU A 110 -0.54 10.01 6.09
N LEU A 111 0.42 10.39 5.24
CA LEU A 111 0.28 11.55 4.38
C LEU A 111 -0.91 11.41 3.42
N TYR A 112 -1.09 10.23 2.80
CA TYR A 112 -2.22 9.96 1.93
C TYR A 112 -3.56 10.08 2.67
N TYR A 113 -3.65 9.56 3.90
CA TYR A 113 -4.84 9.69 4.74
C TYR A 113 -5.16 11.16 5.07
N GLY A 114 -4.14 11.99 5.32
CA GLY A 114 -4.32 13.43 5.48
C GLY A 114 -4.80 14.10 4.18
N ALA A 115 -4.14 13.80 3.05
CA ALA A 115 -4.47 14.35 1.74
C ALA A 115 -5.91 13.99 1.31
N ARG A 116 -6.33 12.72 1.47
CA ARG A 116 -7.69 12.30 1.11
C ARG A 116 -8.76 12.92 2.02
N ALA A 117 -8.43 13.22 3.28
CA ALA A 117 -9.37 13.86 4.20
C ALA A 117 -9.57 15.34 3.87
N ALA A 118 -8.50 16.03 3.47
CA ALA A 118 -8.53 17.45 3.12
C ALA A 118 -9.04 17.71 1.69
N LEU A 119 -8.68 16.86 0.73
CA LEU A 119 -8.87 17.11 -0.70
C LEU A 119 -9.80 16.11 -1.40
N GLY A 120 -10.18 15.02 -0.74
CA GLY A 120 -11.09 14.02 -1.29
C GLY A 120 -12.55 14.49 -1.20
N LYS A 121 -13.32 14.26 -2.26
CA LYS A 121 -14.77 14.45 -2.19
C LYS A 121 -15.35 13.37 -1.27
N LYS A 122 -15.92 13.80 -0.14
CA LYS A 122 -16.65 12.89 0.75
C LYS A 122 -17.79 12.24 -0.04
N GLU A 123 -17.90 10.93 0.01
CA GLU A 123 -19.06 10.17 -0.52
C GLU A 123 -20.41 10.58 0.11
N LEU A 124 -20.40 11.54 1.05
CA LEU A 124 -21.58 12.12 1.70
C LEU A 124 -22.54 12.89 0.80
N LYS A 125 -22.23 13.14 -0.49
CA LYS A 125 -23.27 13.67 -1.40
C LYS A 125 -24.34 12.61 -1.70
N MET A 126 -23.98 11.32 -1.70
CA MET A 126 -24.89 10.22 -2.05
C MET A 126 -26.00 10.03 -0.99
N LYS A 127 -25.64 10.06 0.29
CA LYS A 127 -26.64 9.94 1.37
C LYS A 127 -27.60 11.15 1.46
N LYS A 128 -27.20 12.31 0.93
CA LYS A 128 -28.02 13.54 0.99
C LYS A 128 -29.03 13.66 -0.15
N GLU A 129 -28.82 12.95 -1.27
CA GLU A 129 -29.81 12.81 -2.35
C GLU A 129 -30.76 11.63 -2.10
N GLU A 130 -30.25 10.50 -1.59
CA GLU A 130 -31.06 9.31 -1.30
C GLU A 130 -32.04 9.51 -0.13
N ILE A 131 -31.70 10.36 0.86
CA ILE A 131 -32.62 10.76 1.95
C ILE A 131 -33.63 11.84 1.49
N LYS A 132 -33.42 12.50 0.35
CA LYS A 132 -34.26 13.62 -0.09
C LYS A 132 -35.43 13.21 -1.00
N ILE A 133 -35.54 11.94 -1.41
CA ILE A 133 -36.65 11.44 -2.25
C ILE A 133 -37.01 10.02 -1.76
N PRO A 134 -38.05 9.85 -0.92
CA PRO A 134 -39.41 9.82 -1.44
C PRO A 134 -40.42 10.57 -0.55
N GLY A 135 -41.26 11.43 -1.14
CA GLY A 135 -42.42 11.97 -0.43
C GLY A 135 -42.76 13.44 -0.67
N LYS A 136 -42.62 13.95 -1.90
CA LYS A 136 -43.39 15.14 -2.31
C LYS A 136 -44.48 14.72 -3.29
N GLY A 137 -45.69 14.64 -2.75
CA GLY A 137 -46.93 15.10 -3.39
C GLY A 137 -47.51 14.23 -4.50
N VAL A 138 -48.55 13.46 -4.16
CA VAL A 138 -49.90 13.69 -4.68
C VAL A 138 -50.86 13.65 -3.49
#